data_AF-A0AAA9Z007-F1
#
_entry.id   AF-A0AAA9Z007-F1
#
_cell.length_a   1.000
_cell.length_b   1.000
_cell.length_c   1.000
_cell.angle_alpha   90.00
_cell.angle_beta   90.00
_cell.angle_gamma   90.00
#
_symmetry.space_group_name_H-M   'P 1'
#
loop_
_entity.id
_entity.type
_entity.pdbx_description
1 polymer ?
#
loop_
_entity_poly.entity_id
_entity_poly.type
_entity_poly.pdbx_seq_one_letter_code
_entity_poly.pdbx_strand_id
1 'polypeptide(L)'
;MSSAQPPVMYTVSLWSNPYESGAPVRLLQAQERSLLLDLGQAIDKRIENKIASARRFAVRVRNHAKMVDCYLTTYYNHKTLFANKKHISEQIIGNPQQYHIYEGLSTLTNISRYDLPDPDVYRDFFHLNPLYEFQKLSETCTYFRGCPINKLDIAIAYDLPELVGKYKKMAEAALDKLQIPKATTDFGRGKSSS
;
A
#
# COMPACT_ATOMS: atom_id res chain seq x y z
N MET A 1 -10.92 -1.94 -6.51
CA MET A 1 -9.69 -1.14 -6.72
C MET A 1 -9.94 -0.13 -7.85
N SER A 2 -10.11 1.14 -7.51
CA SER A 2 -10.17 2.24 -8.48
C SER A 2 -9.52 3.44 -7.80
N SER A 3 -8.37 3.90 -8.28
CA SER A 3 -7.81 5.16 -7.81
C SER A 3 -8.75 6.29 -8.22
N ALA A 4 -8.99 7.26 -7.35
CA ALA A 4 -9.81 8.43 -7.69
C ALA A 4 -9.21 9.27 -8.84
N GLN A 5 -7.93 9.08 -9.12
CA GLN A 5 -7.21 9.75 -10.20
C GLN A 5 -7.03 8.79 -11.38
N PRO A 6 -7.35 9.24 -12.62
CA PRO A 6 -7.16 8.43 -13.82
C PRO A 6 -5.67 8.16 -14.06
N PRO A 7 -5.32 7.03 -14.69
CA PRO A 7 -3.93 6.75 -15.08
C PRO A 7 -3.45 7.77 -16.11
N VAL A 8 -2.19 8.17 -15.99
CA VAL A 8 -1.53 9.02 -16.98
C VAL A 8 -1.11 8.15 -18.17
N MET A 9 -1.50 8.55 -19.38
CA MET A 9 -1.23 7.83 -20.63
C MET A 9 -0.27 8.63 -21.50
N TYR A 10 0.80 7.99 -21.96
CA TYR A 10 1.79 8.57 -22.86
C TYR A 10 1.64 7.98 -24.26
N THR A 11 1.45 8.84 -25.27
CA THR A 11 1.39 8.41 -26.67
C THR A 11 2.75 8.67 -27.33
N VAL A 12 3.57 7.62 -27.47
CA VAL A 12 5.00 7.74 -27.85
C VAL A 12 5.40 6.70 -28.88
N SER A 13 6.52 6.95 -29.55
CA SER A 13 7.12 6.10 -30.58
C SER A 13 8.57 5.80 -30.19
N LEU A 14 8.79 4.75 -29.39
CA LEU A 14 10.06 4.45 -28.70
C LEU A 14 11.06 3.65 -29.55
N TRP A 15 11.23 4.04 -30.80
CA TRP A 15 12.16 3.41 -31.74
C TRP A 15 12.85 4.47 -32.59
N SER A 16 14.02 4.16 -33.13
CA SER A 16 14.86 5.11 -33.87
C SER A 16 14.43 5.32 -35.34
N ASN A 17 13.31 4.73 -35.76
CA ASN A 17 12.83 4.85 -37.12
C ASN A 17 12.22 6.24 -37.39
N PRO A 18 12.30 6.76 -38.62
CA PRO A 18 11.63 8.00 -38.98
C PRO A 18 10.11 7.86 -38.84
N TYR A 19 9.45 8.97 -38.49
CA TYR A 19 7.99 8.99 -38.41
C TYR A 19 7.36 8.80 -39.78
N GLU A 20 6.23 8.09 -39.80
CA GLU A 20 5.38 7.96 -40.98
C GLU A 20 4.85 9.32 -41.45
N SER A 21 4.62 9.42 -42.77
CA SER A 21 4.03 10.63 -43.35
C SER A 21 2.63 10.89 -42.76
N GLY A 22 2.39 12.11 -42.29
CA GLY A 22 1.13 12.49 -41.63
C GLY A 22 1.07 12.19 -40.14
N ALA A 23 2.12 11.62 -39.54
CA ALA A 23 2.16 11.42 -38.09
C ALA A 23 2.19 12.76 -37.33
N PRO A 24 1.55 12.85 -36.14
CA PRO A 24 1.59 14.05 -35.30
C PRO A 24 2.92 14.16 -34.53
N VAL A 25 4.02 14.38 -35.25
CA VAL A 25 5.41 14.35 -34.74
C VAL A 25 5.59 15.21 -33.49
N ARG A 26 5.04 16.43 -33.49
CA ARG A 26 5.15 17.35 -32.34
C ARG A 26 4.52 16.79 -31.07
N LEU A 27 3.38 16.09 -31.19
CA LEU A 27 2.72 15.47 -30.04
C LEU A 27 3.56 14.31 -29.51
N LEU A 28 4.01 13.42 -30.41
CA LEU A 28 4.79 12.23 -30.05
C LEU A 28 6.09 12.62 -29.33
N GLN A 29 6.83 13.59 -29.85
CA GLN A 29 8.06 14.10 -29.23
C GLN A 29 7.80 14.77 -27.87
N ALA A 30 6.71 15.53 -27.73
CA ALA A 30 6.35 16.15 -26.47
C ALA A 30 5.96 15.12 -25.40
N GLN A 31 5.19 14.09 -25.78
CA GLN A 31 4.80 12.99 -24.91
C GLN A 31 6.01 12.13 -24.50
N GLU A 32 6.93 11.88 -25.42
CA GLU A 32 8.17 11.15 -25.15
C GLU A 32 9.04 11.90 -24.15
N ARG A 33 9.22 13.21 -24.34
CA ARG A 33 9.92 14.06 -23.37
C ARG A 33 9.27 14.00 -21.98
N SER A 34 7.94 14.07 -21.91
CA SER A 34 7.22 13.98 -20.63
C SER A 34 7.43 12.63 -19.96
N LEU A 35 7.35 11.53 -20.71
CA LEU A 35 7.61 10.18 -20.21
C LEU A 35 9.03 10.04 -19.64
N LEU A 36 10.05 10.55 -20.35
CA LEU A 36 11.43 10.48 -19.91
C LEU A 36 11.69 11.31 -18.64
N LEU A 37 11.06 12.48 -18.52
CA LEU A 37 11.13 13.30 -17.31
C LEU A 37 10.49 12.57 -16.11
N ASP A 38 9.33 11.97 -16.31
CA ASP A 38 8.66 11.18 -15.28
C ASP A 38 9.47 9.96 -14.86
N LEU A 39 10.10 9.27 -15.81
CA LEU A 39 10.98 8.14 -15.52
C LEU A 39 12.19 8.58 -14.70
N GLY A 40 12.80 9.72 -15.05
CA GLY A 40 13.87 10.34 -14.27
C GLY A 40 13.43 10.63 -12.83
N GLN A 41 12.27 11.27 -12.65
CA GLN A 41 11.72 11.53 -11.32
C GLN A 41 11.42 10.25 -10.53
N ALA A 42 10.97 9.18 -11.20
CA ALA A 42 10.71 7.91 -10.55
C ALA A 42 12.01 7.25 -10.02
N ILE A 43 13.10 7.39 -10.78
CA ILE A 43 14.45 6.94 -10.39
C ILE A 43 14.97 7.79 -9.22
N ASP A 44 14.82 9.11 -9.28
CA ASP A 44 15.26 10.04 -8.22
C ASP A 44 14.52 9.74 -6.90
N LYS A 45 13.21 9.48 -6.99
CA LYS A 45 12.36 9.17 -5.83
C LYS A 45 12.39 7.70 -5.42
N ARG A 46 13.31 6.87 -5.92
CA ARG A 46 13.33 5.41 -5.67
C ARG A 46 13.30 5.04 -4.19
N ILE A 47 14.01 5.78 -3.33
CA ILE A 47 14.08 5.49 -1.89
C ILE A 47 12.76 5.88 -1.21
N GLU A 48 12.22 7.06 -1.54
CA GLU A 48 10.90 7.48 -1.05
C GLU A 48 9.81 6.50 -1.47
N ASN A 49 9.84 6.05 -2.73
CA ASN A 49 8.93 5.04 -3.27
C ASN A 49 9.06 3.69 -2.56
N LYS A 50 10.29 3.28 -2.20
CA LYS A 50 10.54 2.04 -1.43
C LYS A 50 9.99 2.15 -0.01
N ILE A 51 10.20 3.28 0.66
CA ILE A 51 9.66 3.53 2.01
C ILE A 51 8.11 3.57 1.97
N ALA A 52 7.53 4.27 0.99
CA ALA A 52 6.09 4.31 0.80
C ALA A 52 5.50 2.91 0.52
N SER A 53 6.19 2.09 -0.27
CA SER A 53 5.81 0.70 -0.54
C SER A 53 5.87 -0.17 0.71
N ALA A 54 6.92 0.00 1.52
CA ALA A 54 7.05 -0.67 2.82
C ALA A 54 5.90 -0.27 3.77
N ARG A 55 5.54 1.01 3.83
CA ARG A 55 4.41 1.51 4.62
C ARG A 55 3.09 0.89 4.18
N ARG A 56 2.80 0.86 2.87
CA ARG A 56 1.59 0.24 2.32
C ARG A 56 1.55 -1.26 2.64
N PHE A 57 2.67 -1.95 2.54
CA PHE A 57 2.77 -3.36 2.91
C PHE A 57 2.50 -3.58 4.40
N ALA A 58 3.12 -2.79 5.28
CA ALA A 58 2.89 -2.84 6.72
C ALA A 58 1.41 -2.62 7.09
N VAL A 59 0.74 -1.66 6.45
CA VAL A 59 -0.71 -1.44 6.61
C VAL A 59 -1.51 -2.67 6.21
N ARG A 60 -1.21 -3.31 5.07
CA ARG A 60 -1.88 -4.55 4.66
C ARG A 60 -1.67 -5.69 5.66
N VAL A 61 -0.45 -5.87 6.14
CA VAL A 61 -0.12 -6.90 7.15
C VAL A 61 -0.92 -6.67 8.44
N ARG A 62 -0.96 -5.42 8.92
CA ARG A 62 -1.74 -5.04 10.10
C ARG A 62 -3.24 -5.30 9.91
N ASN A 63 -3.80 -4.85 8.79
CA ASN A 63 -5.22 -5.01 8.50
C ASN A 63 -5.59 -6.49 8.38
N HIS A 64 -4.74 -7.30 7.73
CA HIS A 64 -4.92 -8.74 7.66
C HIS A 64 -4.91 -9.39 9.05
N ALA A 65 -3.93 -9.05 9.89
CA ALA A 65 -3.83 -9.60 11.24
C ALA A 65 -5.08 -9.27 12.08
N LYS A 66 -5.56 -8.02 12.03
CA LYS A 66 -6.79 -7.60 12.72
C LYS A 66 -8.04 -8.30 12.16
N MET A 67 -8.09 -8.54 10.85
CA MET A 67 -9.20 -9.26 10.23
C MET A 67 -9.26 -10.71 10.70
N VAL A 68 -8.13 -11.42 10.68
CA VAL A 68 -8.04 -12.80 11.17
C VAL A 68 -8.42 -12.86 12.65
N ASP A 69 -7.96 -11.91 13.46
CA ASP A 69 -8.31 -11.83 14.89
C ASP A 69 -9.79 -11.57 15.13
N CYS A 70 -10.45 -10.77 14.27
CA CYS A 70 -11.89 -10.55 14.32
C CYS A 70 -12.67 -11.85 14.03
N TYR A 71 -12.31 -12.58 12.96
CA TYR A 71 -12.88 -13.90 12.69
C TYR A 71 -12.67 -14.87 13.85
N LEU A 72 -11.45 -14.89 14.40
CA LEU A 72 -11.08 -15.80 15.49
C LEU A 72 -11.85 -15.46 16.76
N THR A 73 -11.98 -14.18 17.10
CA THR A 73 -12.77 -13.69 18.23
C THR A 73 -14.23 -14.11 18.09
N THR A 74 -14.83 -13.90 16.90
CA THR A 74 -16.19 -14.35 16.62
C THR A 74 -16.33 -15.85 16.74
N TYR A 75 -15.37 -16.63 16.24
CA TYR A 75 -15.36 -18.09 16.39
C TYR A 75 -15.37 -18.50 17.85
N TYR A 76 -14.50 -17.92 18.69
CA TYR A 76 -14.47 -18.25 20.12
C TYR A 76 -15.72 -17.78 20.88
N ASN A 77 -16.37 -16.70 20.44
CA ASN A 77 -17.62 -16.23 21.05
C ASN A 77 -18.82 -17.14 20.72
N HIS A 78 -18.81 -17.78 19.55
CA HIS A 78 -19.90 -18.67 19.11
C HIS A 78 -19.60 -20.16 19.35
N LYS A 79 -18.37 -20.50 19.71
CA LYS A 79 -17.97 -21.87 20.01
C LYS A 79 -18.62 -22.34 21.31
N THR A 80 -19.56 -23.27 21.18
CA THR A 80 -20.11 -24.02 22.32
C THR A 80 -19.28 -25.29 22.59
N LEU A 81 -19.35 -25.82 23.81
CA LEU A 81 -18.54 -26.96 24.25
C LEU A 81 -18.78 -28.26 23.45
N PHE A 82 -19.96 -28.41 22.85
CA PHE A 82 -20.38 -29.63 22.13
C PHE A 82 -20.47 -29.45 20.62
N ALA A 83 -20.28 -28.23 20.10
CA ALA A 83 -20.41 -28.00 18.67
C ALA A 83 -19.15 -28.39 17.90
N ASN A 84 -19.36 -28.88 16.68
CA ASN A 84 -18.29 -29.23 15.77
C ASN A 84 -17.51 -27.97 15.37
N LYS A 85 -16.22 -27.92 15.76
CA LYS A 85 -15.29 -26.82 15.49
C LYS A 85 -15.26 -26.42 14.02
N LYS A 86 -15.19 -27.43 13.13
CA LYS A 86 -15.12 -27.23 11.68
C LYS A 86 -16.41 -26.62 11.14
N HIS A 87 -17.55 -27.11 11.60
CA HIS A 87 -18.85 -26.62 11.17
C HIS A 87 -19.06 -25.15 11.56
N ILE A 88 -18.75 -24.77 12.81
CA ILE A 88 -18.85 -23.38 13.25
C ILE A 88 -17.91 -22.49 12.43
N SER A 89 -16.66 -22.91 12.21
CA SER A 89 -15.74 -22.10 11.40
C SER A 89 -16.27 -21.91 9.98
N GLU A 90 -16.76 -22.95 9.32
CA GLU A 90 -17.32 -22.86 7.96
C GLU A 90 -18.55 -21.94 7.90
N GLN A 91 -19.43 -21.98 8.92
CA GLN A 91 -20.58 -21.08 8.98
C GLN A 91 -20.18 -19.61 9.10
N ILE A 92 -19.18 -19.30 9.94
CA ILE A 92 -18.70 -17.93 10.13
C ILE A 92 -17.97 -17.44 8.87
N ILE A 93 -17.11 -18.27 8.30
CA ILE A 93 -16.34 -17.95 7.08
C ILE A 93 -17.29 -17.77 5.88
N GLY A 94 -18.35 -18.59 5.79
CA GLY A 94 -19.34 -18.52 4.72
C GLY A 94 -20.27 -17.31 4.81
N ASN A 95 -20.52 -16.79 6.01
CA ASN A 95 -21.49 -15.71 6.24
C ASN A 95 -20.93 -14.53 7.06
N PRO A 96 -19.83 -13.87 6.64
CA PRO A 96 -19.16 -12.85 7.47
C PRO A 96 -20.02 -11.61 7.73
N GLN A 97 -21.04 -11.35 6.90
CA GLN A 97 -22.01 -10.27 7.11
C GLN A 97 -22.97 -10.57 8.26
N GLN A 98 -23.46 -11.81 8.36
CA GLN A 98 -24.36 -12.23 9.45
C GLN A 98 -23.69 -12.10 10.82
N TYR A 99 -22.37 -12.27 10.87
CA TYR A 99 -21.57 -12.11 12.07
C TYR A 99 -20.94 -10.72 12.21
N HIS A 100 -21.32 -9.75 11.38
CA HIS A 100 -20.86 -8.36 11.43
C HIS A 100 -19.32 -8.20 11.45
N ILE A 101 -18.57 -9.10 10.79
CA ILE A 101 -17.10 -9.11 10.85
C ILE A 101 -16.49 -7.81 10.30
N TYR A 102 -16.92 -7.41 9.09
CA TYR A 102 -16.41 -6.23 8.41
C TYR A 102 -16.89 -4.92 9.04
N GLU A 103 -18.12 -4.91 9.55
CA GLU A 103 -18.69 -3.77 10.26
C GLU A 103 -17.95 -3.54 11.58
N GLY A 104 -17.76 -4.61 12.37
CA GLY A 104 -16.99 -4.58 13.61
C GLY A 104 -15.56 -4.10 13.38
N LEU A 105 -14.89 -4.58 12.32
CA LEU A 105 -13.53 -4.13 11.99
C LEU A 105 -13.48 -2.66 11.54
N SER A 106 -14.51 -2.18 10.83
CA SER A 106 -14.61 -0.79 10.37
C SER A 106 -14.82 0.21 11.50
N THR A 107 -15.27 -0.24 12.68
CA THR A 107 -15.31 0.60 13.89
C THR A 107 -13.92 0.87 14.48
N LEU A 108 -12.92 0.05 14.16
CA LEU A 108 -11.55 0.27 14.63
C LEU A 108 -10.93 1.48 13.93
N THR A 109 -10.29 2.34 14.72
CA THR A 109 -9.59 3.51 14.18
C THR A 109 -8.47 3.08 13.22
N ASN A 110 -8.29 3.86 12.15
CA ASN A 110 -7.23 3.68 11.15
C ASN A 110 -7.36 2.47 10.20
N ILE A 111 -8.55 1.90 10.03
CA ILE A 111 -8.83 0.89 8.99
C ILE A 111 -9.92 1.41 8.07
N SER A 112 -9.64 1.46 6.77
CA SER A 112 -10.65 1.74 5.77
C SER A 112 -11.22 0.44 5.21
N ARG A 113 -12.53 0.41 4.92
CA ARG A 113 -13.16 -0.68 4.16
C ARG A 113 -12.46 -0.97 2.83
N TYR A 114 -11.88 0.07 2.21
CA TYR A 114 -11.20 -0.05 0.92
C TYR A 114 -9.83 -0.71 1.02
N ASP A 115 -9.26 -0.82 2.23
CA ASP A 115 -7.99 -1.48 2.48
C ASP A 115 -8.18 -2.97 2.83
N LEU A 116 -9.42 -3.45 2.93
CA LEU A 116 -9.76 -4.82 3.28
C LEU A 116 -10.06 -5.63 2.02
N PRO A 117 -9.50 -6.86 1.89
CA PRO A 117 -9.89 -7.80 0.84
C PRO A 117 -11.38 -8.17 0.93
N ASP A 118 -11.95 -8.53 -0.22
CA ASP A 118 -13.32 -9.01 -0.31
C ASP A 118 -13.53 -10.29 0.51
N PRO A 119 -14.75 -10.54 1.02
CA PRO A 119 -15.07 -11.72 1.82
C PRO A 119 -14.66 -13.04 1.17
N ASP A 120 -14.82 -13.16 -0.14
CA ASP A 120 -14.47 -14.36 -0.91
C ASP A 120 -12.97 -14.70 -0.79
N VAL A 121 -12.10 -13.70 -0.74
CA VAL A 121 -10.65 -13.89 -0.58
C VAL A 121 -10.34 -14.54 0.77
N TYR A 122 -11.02 -14.12 1.83
CA TYR A 122 -10.85 -14.72 3.15
C TYR A 122 -11.48 -16.11 3.24
N ARG A 123 -12.59 -16.36 2.53
CA ARG A 123 -13.16 -17.70 2.42
C ARG A 123 -12.16 -18.68 1.82
N ASP A 124 -11.50 -18.29 0.74
CA ASP A 124 -10.52 -19.14 0.07
C ASP A 124 -9.26 -19.33 0.94
N PHE A 125 -8.83 -18.27 1.64
CA PHE A 125 -7.72 -18.34 2.61
C PHE A 125 -7.99 -19.33 3.74
N PHE A 126 -9.18 -19.29 4.35
CA PHE A 126 -9.51 -20.15 5.49
C PHE A 126 -9.89 -21.59 5.09
N HIS A 127 -10.22 -21.85 3.82
CA HIS A 127 -10.32 -23.22 3.31
C HIS A 127 -8.98 -23.95 3.35
N LEU A 128 -7.88 -23.24 3.08
CA LEU A 128 -6.52 -23.79 3.12
C LEU A 128 -5.91 -23.73 4.52
N ASN A 129 -6.29 -22.72 5.31
CA ASN A 129 -5.73 -22.48 6.64
C ASN A 129 -6.88 -22.44 7.67
N PRO A 130 -7.15 -23.53 8.39
CA PRO A 130 -8.29 -23.61 9.29
C PRO A 130 -8.28 -22.50 10.35
N LEU A 131 -9.40 -21.78 10.49
CA LEU A 131 -9.50 -20.60 11.37
C LEU A 131 -9.06 -20.89 12.81
N TYR A 132 -9.39 -22.05 13.35
CA TYR A 132 -9.11 -22.43 14.74
C TYR A 132 -7.65 -22.83 15.02
N GLU A 133 -6.77 -22.85 14.00
CA GLU A 133 -5.33 -23.11 14.16
C GLU A 133 -4.54 -21.82 14.42
N PHE A 134 -5.14 -20.66 14.20
CA PHE A 134 -4.52 -19.37 14.48
C PHE A 134 -4.60 -19.02 15.97
N GLN A 135 -3.57 -18.28 16.43
CA GLN A 135 -3.52 -17.68 17.77
C GLN A 135 -4.19 -16.31 17.76
N LYS A 136 -4.80 -15.91 18.88
CA LYS A 136 -5.35 -14.56 19.02
C LYS A 136 -4.23 -13.54 19.07
N LEU A 137 -4.48 -12.33 18.56
CA LEU A 137 -3.50 -11.24 18.66
C LEU A 137 -3.11 -10.96 20.10
N SER A 138 -4.06 -11.03 21.04
CA SER A 138 -3.78 -10.88 22.48
C SER A 138 -2.81 -11.91 23.03
N GLU A 139 -2.80 -13.14 22.48
CA GLU A 139 -1.92 -14.23 22.91
C GLU A 139 -0.49 -14.05 22.39
N THR A 140 -0.32 -13.29 21.29
CA THR A 140 1.02 -12.94 20.78
C THR A 140 1.71 -11.83 21.58
N CYS A 141 1.00 -11.18 22.50
CA CYS A 141 1.55 -10.16 23.37
C CYS A 141 2.38 -10.77 24.50
N THR A 142 3.55 -10.18 24.77
CA THR A 142 4.39 -10.60 25.90
C THR A 142 4.52 -9.46 26.89
N TYR A 143 4.63 -9.78 28.19
CA TYR A 143 4.79 -8.78 29.25
C TYR A 143 6.02 -7.88 29.02
N PHE A 144 7.15 -8.48 28.65
CA PHE A 144 8.42 -7.76 28.50
C PHE A 144 8.58 -7.00 27.18
N ARG A 145 7.99 -7.48 26.07
CA ARG A 145 8.19 -6.88 24.73
C ARG A 145 6.94 -6.18 24.18
N GLY A 146 5.84 -6.21 24.92
CA GLY A 146 4.53 -5.72 24.49
C GLY A 146 3.93 -6.55 23.36
N CYS A 147 2.94 -5.97 22.68
CA CYS A 147 2.28 -6.58 21.54
C CYS A 147 3.03 -6.25 20.24
N PRO A 148 3.33 -7.25 19.36
CA PRO A 148 3.94 -7.01 18.05
C PRO A 148 3.15 -6.02 17.18
N ILE A 149 1.81 -6.05 17.28
CA ILE A 149 0.93 -5.15 16.51
C ILE A 149 1.16 -3.67 16.85
N ASN A 150 1.48 -3.35 18.12
CA ASN A 150 1.74 -1.97 18.54
C ASN A 150 3.05 -1.45 17.93
N LYS A 151 4.07 -2.31 17.82
CA LYS A 151 5.32 -1.96 17.13
C LYS A 151 5.08 -1.66 15.66
N LEU A 152 4.18 -2.42 15.03
CA LEU A 152 3.79 -2.19 13.64
C LEU A 152 3.03 -0.87 13.47
N ASP A 153 2.12 -0.53 14.39
CA ASP A 153 1.40 0.75 14.38
C ASP A 153 2.36 1.94 14.56
N ILE A 154 3.33 1.84 15.47
CA ILE A 154 4.39 2.86 15.64
C ILE A 154 5.21 3.03 14.36
N ALA A 155 5.63 1.92 13.75
CA ALA A 155 6.43 1.98 12.54
C ALA A 155 5.67 2.63 11.36
N ILE A 156 4.37 2.35 11.23
CA ILE A 156 3.51 2.93 10.19
C ILE A 156 3.28 4.43 10.42
N ALA A 157 3.07 4.83 11.67
CA ALA A 157 2.69 6.20 12.03
C ALA A 157 3.88 7.15 12.16
N TYR A 158 5.03 6.67 12.63
CA TYR A 158 6.17 7.51 13.03
C TYR A 158 7.46 7.12 12.32
N ASP A 159 7.94 5.88 12.48
CA ASP A 159 9.30 5.52 12.05
C ASP A 159 9.49 5.65 10.53
N LEU A 160 8.53 5.17 9.73
CA LEU A 160 8.62 5.24 8.27
C LEU A 160 8.53 6.69 7.75
N PRO A 161 7.57 7.54 8.19
CA PRO A 161 7.59 8.96 7.87
C PRO A 161 8.88 9.68 8.30
N GLU A 162 9.39 9.39 9.50
CA GLU A 162 10.63 9.99 10.00
C GLU A 162 11.83 9.58 9.14
N LEU A 163 11.89 8.33 8.70
CA LEU A 163 12.92 7.82 7.79
C LEU A 163 12.94 8.58 6.46
N VAL A 164 11.77 8.90 5.89
CA VAL A 164 11.68 9.75 4.69
C VAL A 164 12.28 11.14 4.97
N GLY A 165 11.93 11.75 6.10
CA GLY A 165 12.46 13.05 6.48
C GLY A 165 13.98 13.06 6.68
N LYS A 166 14.53 12.03 7.35
CA LYS A 166 15.97 11.82 7.51
C LYS A 166 16.67 11.66 6.17
N TYR A 167 16.11 10.84 5.28
CA TYR A 167 16.68 10.62 3.95
C TYR A 167 16.75 11.92 3.14
N LYS A 168 15.69 12.75 3.14
CA LYS A 168 15.67 14.04 2.42
C LYS A 168 16.79 14.97 2.89
N LYS A 169 16.95 15.13 4.21
CA LYS A 169 18.03 15.94 4.79
C LYS A 169 19.42 15.43 4.41
N MET A 170 19.62 14.11 4.42
CA MET A 170 20.90 13.50 4.01
C MET A 170 21.18 13.70 2.52
N ALA A 171 20.16 13.58 1.67
CA ALA A 171 20.28 13.79 0.23
C ALA A 171 20.62 15.26 -0.09
N GLU A 172 19.95 16.21 0.55
CA GLU A 172 20.24 17.65 0.42
C GLU A 172 21.68 17.96 0.85
N ALA A 173 22.10 17.47 2.03
CA ALA A 173 23.45 17.69 2.53
C ALA A 173 24.52 17.05 1.63
N ALA A 174 24.23 15.93 0.96
CA ALA A 174 25.15 15.30 0.01
C ALA A 174 25.26 16.12 -1.29
N LEU A 175 24.16 16.68 -1.78
CA LEU A 175 24.14 17.56 -2.96
C LEU A 175 24.92 18.85 -2.70
N ASP A 176 24.72 19.48 -1.53
CA ASP A 176 25.43 20.70 -1.14
C ASP A 176 26.95 20.49 -1.06
N LYS A 177 27.40 19.32 -0.56
CA LYS A 177 28.83 18.95 -0.50
C LYS A 177 29.46 18.75 -1.88
N LEU A 178 28.68 18.31 -2.87
CA LEU A 178 29.17 18.06 -4.22
C LEU A 178 29.20 19.33 -5.08
N GLN A 179 28.79 20.50 -4.55
CA GLN A 179 28.65 21.77 -5.28
C GLN A 179 27.88 21.63 -6.60
N ILE A 180 27.01 20.63 -6.71
CA ILE A 180 26.18 20.43 -7.89
C ILE A 180 25.11 21.52 -7.83
N PRO A 181 25.01 22.41 -8.83
CA PRO A 181 23.96 23.41 -8.86
C PRO A 181 22.60 22.70 -8.76
N LYS A 182 21.71 23.16 -7.87
CA LYS A 182 20.33 22.67 -7.83
C LYS A 182 19.75 22.74 -9.24
N ALA A 183 19.38 21.59 -9.81
CA ALA A 183 18.71 21.55 -11.09
C ALA A 183 17.44 22.40 -11.01
N THR A 184 17.46 23.56 -11.65
CA THR A 184 16.31 24.43 -11.78
C THR A 184 15.26 23.69 -12.61
N THR A 185 14.08 23.45 -12.02
CA THR A 185 12.92 22.86 -12.69
C THR A 185 12.27 23.80 -13.72
N ASP A 186 12.97 24.85 -14.16
CA ASP A 186 12.50 25.85 -15.12
C ASP A 186 12.95 25.51 -16.54
N PHE A 187 12.46 24.40 -17.08
CA PHE A 187 12.57 24.10 -18.53
C PHE A 187 11.25 24.36 -19.29
N GLY A 188 10.35 25.16 -18.70
CA GLY A 188 8.99 25.40 -19.22
C GLY A 188 8.63 26.85 -19.59
N ARG A 189 9.47 27.86 -19.33
CA ARG A 189 9.20 29.24 -19.76
C ARG A 189 10.10 29.66 -20.93
N GLY A 190 9.73 29.19 -22.11
CA GLY A 190 10.17 29.85 -23.34
C GLY A 190 9.63 31.29 -23.35
N LYS A 191 10.53 32.27 -23.25
CA LYS A 191 10.22 33.67 -23.50
C LYS A 191 9.78 33.81 -24.96
N SER A 192 8.53 34.19 -25.19
CA SER A 192 8.13 34.85 -26.43
C SER A 192 8.62 36.29 -26.37
N SER A 193 9.77 36.57 -26.97
CA SER A 193 10.15 37.94 -27.32
C SER A 193 9.67 38.22 -28.74
N SER A 194 8.77 39.19 -28.85
CA SER A 194 8.39 39.89 -30.09
C SER A 194 9.59 40.50 -30.81
#